data_AF-A0A8C0UK67-F1
#
_entry.id   AF-A0A8C0UK67-F1
#
_cell.length_a   1.000
_cell.length_b   1.000
_cell.length_c   1.000
_cell.angle_alpha   90.00
_cell.angle_beta   90.00
_cell.angle_gamma   90.00
#
_symmetry.space_group_name_H-M   'P 1'
#
loop_
_entity.id
_entity.type
_entity.pdbx_description
1 polymer ?
#
loop_
_entity_poly.entity_id
_entity_poly.type
_entity_poly.pdbx_seq_one_letter_code
_entity_poly.pdbx_strand_id
1 'polypeptide(L)'
;MHYLNRTFSDLVHMFSVGKSYEGRPLYVLKLGKRSRPYKKAVWIDCGIHAREWIGPAFCQWFVKEALQTYQTDPDMRKMLTQLYFYIMPVFNVDGYSFSWTNDRFWRKTRSKNTRFHCHGVDANRNWKVKWCDEGASLHPCDDTYCGPFPESEPEVKAVAHFLRKHRKQIKAYLSFHAYAQMLLYPYSYKYATIPNFNCVESAAYNAVNALQSAYGVRYRYGPASSTLYVSSGSSMDWAYKNGIPYAFAFELRDTGHFGFLLPEMLIKPTCTETMLAVKNITLHLLKKCN
;
A
#
# COMPACT_ATOMS: atom_id res chain seq x y z
N MET A 1 -12.90 -9.68 -8.31
CA MET A 1 -13.40 -8.32 -7.98
C MET A 1 -14.78 -8.01 -8.59
N HIS A 2 -15.01 -8.20 -9.90
CA HIS A 2 -16.33 -7.98 -10.53
C HIS A 2 -17.48 -8.74 -9.84
N TYR A 3 -17.25 -10.00 -9.46
CA TYR A 3 -18.21 -10.79 -8.67
C TYR A 3 -18.61 -10.08 -7.37
N LEU A 4 -17.63 -9.72 -6.53
CA LEU A 4 -17.88 -9.03 -5.26
C LEU A 4 -18.62 -7.70 -5.44
N ASN A 5 -18.30 -6.95 -6.50
CA ASN A 5 -18.98 -5.69 -6.82
C ASN A 5 -20.47 -5.89 -7.18
N ARG A 6 -20.81 -7.01 -7.82
CA ARG A 6 -22.21 -7.35 -8.16
C ARG A 6 -22.95 -7.91 -6.95
N THR A 7 -22.30 -8.78 -6.17
CA THR A 7 -22.94 -9.48 -5.03
C THR A 7 -23.14 -8.57 -3.81
N PHE A 8 -22.22 -7.64 -3.56
CA PHE A 8 -22.23 -6.79 -2.36
C PHE A 8 -22.35 -5.29 -2.72
N SER A 9 -23.27 -4.95 -3.63
CA SER A 9 -23.41 -3.58 -4.18
C SER A 9 -23.66 -2.49 -3.14
N ASP A 10 -24.19 -2.84 -1.96
CA ASP A 10 -24.44 -1.91 -0.85
C ASP A 10 -23.16 -1.51 -0.09
N LEU A 11 -22.12 -2.34 -0.20
CA LEU A 11 -20.85 -2.20 0.51
C LEU A 11 -19.67 -1.97 -0.43
N VAL A 12 -19.72 -2.46 -1.66
CA VAL A 12 -18.62 -2.46 -2.62
C VAL A 12 -18.99 -1.66 -3.86
N HIS A 13 -18.11 -0.75 -4.24
CA HIS A 13 -18.17 -0.08 -5.53
C HIS A 13 -16.80 -0.09 -6.20
N MET A 14 -16.70 -0.77 -7.33
CA MET A 14 -15.50 -0.87 -8.13
C MET A 14 -15.49 0.16 -9.25
N PHE A 15 -14.35 0.82 -9.44
CA PHE A 15 -14.12 1.78 -10.51
C PHE A 15 -12.65 1.76 -10.91
N SER A 16 -12.34 2.35 -12.07
CA SER A 16 -10.95 2.53 -12.51
C SER A 16 -10.49 3.97 -12.22
N VAL A 17 -9.26 4.14 -11.73
CA VAL A 17 -8.64 5.47 -11.55
C VAL A 17 -7.80 5.91 -12.76
N GLY A 18 -7.57 5.01 -13.71
CA GLY A 18 -6.75 5.28 -14.89
C GLY A 18 -6.46 4.02 -15.69
N LYS A 19 -5.39 4.05 -16.47
CA LYS A 19 -4.86 2.88 -17.18
C LYS A 19 -3.35 2.79 -16.94
N SER A 20 -2.82 1.59 -16.92
CA SER A 20 -1.38 1.31 -16.90
C SER A 20 -0.70 1.69 -18.22
N TYR A 21 0.61 1.55 -18.29
CA TYR A 21 1.37 1.82 -19.51
C TYR A 21 0.91 0.95 -20.70
N GLU A 22 0.65 -0.34 -20.47
CA GLU A 22 0.16 -1.29 -21.48
C GLU A 22 -1.37 -1.24 -21.62
N GLY A 23 -2.05 -0.25 -21.02
CA GLY A 23 -3.47 0.04 -21.25
C GLY A 23 -4.46 -0.73 -20.38
N ARG A 24 -4.00 -1.48 -19.37
CA ARG A 24 -4.87 -2.22 -18.44
C ARG A 24 -5.54 -1.27 -17.45
N PRO A 25 -6.83 -1.47 -17.10
CA PRO A 25 -7.52 -0.62 -16.13
C PRO A 25 -6.92 -0.75 -14.72
N LEU A 26 -6.80 0.38 -14.05
CA LEU A 26 -6.30 0.48 -12.68
C LEU A 26 -7.47 0.46 -11.70
N TYR A 27 -7.89 -0.75 -11.30
CA TYR A 27 -9.09 -0.94 -10.49
C TYR A 27 -8.89 -0.60 -9.01
N VAL A 28 -9.87 0.09 -8.45
CA VAL A 28 -10.02 0.39 -7.03
C VAL A 28 -11.39 -0.07 -6.56
N LEU A 29 -11.42 -0.71 -5.39
CA LEU A 29 -12.63 -1.07 -4.67
C LEU A 29 -12.88 -0.05 -3.56
N LYS A 30 -13.99 0.68 -3.62
CA LYS A 30 -14.49 1.46 -2.49
C LYS A 30 -15.37 0.56 -1.63
N LEU A 31 -14.90 0.24 -0.42
CA LEU A 31 -15.62 -0.51 0.60
C LEU A 31 -16.19 0.42 1.67
N GLY A 32 -17.42 0.15 2.11
CA GLY A 32 -18.06 0.80 3.25
C GLY A 32 -19.53 1.13 2.98
N LYS A 33 -20.36 1.10 4.03
CA LYS A 33 -21.80 1.32 3.93
C LYS A 33 -22.10 2.74 3.41
N ARG A 34 -23.02 2.90 2.47
CA ARG A 34 -23.46 4.22 1.98
C ARG A 34 -24.46 4.89 2.95
N SER A 35 -24.04 5.13 4.18
CA SER A 35 -24.91 5.71 5.22
C SER A 35 -24.80 7.23 5.38
N ARG A 36 -23.74 7.86 4.85
CA ARG A 36 -23.50 9.30 4.94
C ARG A 36 -22.79 9.79 3.67
N PRO A 37 -23.05 11.04 3.23
CA PRO A 37 -22.41 11.59 2.03
C PRO A 37 -20.89 11.76 2.23
N TYR A 38 -20.45 12.02 3.46
CA TYR A 38 -19.04 12.18 3.81
C TYR A 38 -18.62 11.28 4.97
N LYS A 39 -17.51 10.57 4.77
CA LYS A 39 -16.79 9.76 5.77
C LYS A 39 -15.31 9.94 5.58
N LYS A 40 -14.52 9.89 6.66
CA LYS A 40 -13.07 9.71 6.55
C LYS A 40 -12.78 8.45 5.74
N ALA A 41 -11.67 8.45 5.02
CA ALA A 41 -11.28 7.33 4.19
C ALA A 41 -9.86 6.82 4.50
N VAL A 42 -9.65 5.55 4.21
CA VAL A 42 -8.37 4.86 4.27
C VAL A 42 -8.05 4.41 2.86
N TRP A 43 -6.87 4.76 2.37
CA TRP A 43 -6.33 4.22 1.13
C TRP A 43 -5.44 3.03 1.46
N ILE A 44 -5.64 1.93 0.73
CA ILE A 44 -4.84 0.71 0.80
C ILE A 44 -4.42 0.36 -0.62
N ASP A 45 -3.11 0.23 -0.86
CA ASP A 45 -2.62 -0.32 -2.11
C ASP A 45 -1.61 -1.45 -1.89
N CYS A 46 -1.57 -2.35 -2.86
CA CYS A 46 -0.71 -3.53 -2.85
C CYS A 46 -0.09 -3.73 -4.24
N GLY A 47 1.05 -4.40 -4.29
CA GLY A 47 1.67 -4.82 -5.56
C GLY A 47 2.16 -3.64 -6.40
N ILE A 48 2.70 -2.60 -5.77
CA ILE A 48 3.45 -1.54 -6.46
C ILE A 48 4.76 -2.09 -7.04
N HIS A 49 5.37 -3.06 -6.37
CA HIS A 49 6.39 -3.91 -6.94
C HIS A 49 5.79 -5.26 -7.37
N ALA A 50 6.08 -5.67 -8.60
CA ALA A 50 5.41 -6.79 -9.23
C ALA A 50 5.67 -8.16 -8.57
N ARG A 51 6.91 -8.44 -8.16
CA ARG A 51 7.33 -9.71 -7.54
C ARG A 51 6.79 -9.97 -6.13
N GLU A 52 6.22 -8.98 -5.46
CA GLU A 52 5.81 -9.04 -4.05
C GLU A 52 4.38 -9.61 -3.92
N TRP A 53 4.17 -10.85 -4.38
CA TRP A 53 2.84 -11.46 -4.56
C TRP A 53 1.97 -11.56 -3.30
N ILE A 54 2.57 -11.59 -2.12
CA ILE A 54 1.82 -11.60 -0.85
C ILE A 54 1.04 -10.29 -0.63
N GLY A 55 1.49 -9.15 -1.17
CA GLY A 55 0.77 -7.88 -1.11
C GLY A 55 -0.60 -7.97 -1.79
N PRO A 56 -0.68 -8.25 -3.11
CA PRO A 56 -1.96 -8.46 -3.80
C PRO A 56 -2.84 -9.54 -3.18
N ALA A 57 -2.25 -10.62 -2.64
CA ALA A 57 -2.99 -11.64 -1.90
C ALA A 57 -3.64 -11.05 -0.63
N PHE A 58 -2.91 -10.23 0.14
CA PHE A 58 -3.44 -9.54 1.31
C PHE A 58 -4.56 -8.56 0.96
N CYS A 59 -4.42 -7.72 -0.06
CA CYS A 59 -5.50 -6.79 -0.44
C CYS A 59 -6.80 -7.53 -0.80
N GLN A 60 -6.70 -8.69 -1.46
CA GLN A 60 -7.86 -9.53 -1.78
C GLN A 60 -8.45 -10.18 -0.52
N TRP A 61 -7.59 -10.69 0.37
CA TRP A 61 -8.00 -11.23 1.66
C TRP A 61 -8.72 -10.18 2.51
N PHE A 62 -8.20 -8.95 2.56
CA PHE A 62 -8.81 -7.86 3.29
C PHE A 62 -10.25 -7.60 2.86
N VAL A 63 -10.49 -7.53 1.55
CA VAL A 63 -11.84 -7.34 1.00
C VAL A 63 -12.75 -8.51 1.36
N LYS A 64 -12.27 -9.75 1.20
CA LYS A 64 -13.03 -10.96 1.54
C LYS A 64 -13.45 -10.96 3.01
N GLU A 65 -12.49 -10.81 3.92
CA GLU A 65 -12.75 -10.83 5.37
C GLU A 65 -13.67 -9.68 5.78
N ALA A 66 -13.45 -8.47 5.25
CA ALA A 66 -14.30 -7.33 5.56
C ALA A 66 -15.76 -7.57 5.22
N LEU A 67 -16.04 -8.24 4.09
CA LEU A 67 -17.40 -8.58 3.68
C LEU A 67 -17.99 -9.72 4.51
N GLN A 68 -17.20 -10.77 4.77
CA GLN A 68 -17.66 -11.95 5.51
C GLN A 68 -17.92 -11.66 6.99
N THR A 69 -17.15 -10.75 7.59
CA THR A 69 -17.23 -10.45 9.03
C THR A 69 -18.01 -9.18 9.34
N TYR A 70 -18.44 -8.40 8.34
CA TYR A 70 -19.20 -7.16 8.57
C TYR A 70 -20.42 -7.32 9.50
N GLN A 71 -21.11 -8.47 9.43
CA GLN A 71 -22.28 -8.76 10.26
C GLN A 71 -21.94 -9.43 11.59
N THR A 72 -20.73 -9.94 11.80
CA THR A 72 -20.40 -10.76 12.98
C THR A 72 -19.31 -10.15 13.85
N ASP A 73 -18.39 -9.39 13.27
CA ASP A 73 -17.31 -8.67 13.96
C ASP A 73 -17.71 -7.20 14.21
N PRO A 74 -17.93 -6.79 15.48
CA PRO A 74 -18.31 -5.43 15.83
C PRO A 74 -17.30 -4.37 15.35
N ASP A 75 -16.01 -4.67 15.35
CA ASP A 75 -14.98 -3.74 14.91
C ASP A 75 -15.02 -3.56 13.39
N MET A 76 -15.15 -4.66 12.64
CA MET A 76 -15.29 -4.58 11.18
C MET A 76 -16.57 -3.82 10.79
N ARG A 77 -17.68 -4.10 11.49
CA ARG A 77 -18.93 -3.35 11.31
C ARG A 77 -18.74 -1.86 11.55
N LYS A 78 -18.07 -1.49 12.65
CA LYS A 78 -17.78 -0.09 13.01
C LYS A 78 -16.91 0.57 11.94
N MET A 79 -15.83 -0.09 11.51
CA MET A 79 -14.94 0.38 10.45
C MET A 79 -15.71 0.67 9.16
N LEU A 80 -16.46 -0.29 8.62
CA LEU A 80 -17.21 -0.11 7.36
C LEU A 80 -18.41 0.85 7.49
N THR A 81 -18.90 1.06 8.71
CA THR A 81 -19.98 2.04 8.98
C THR A 81 -19.43 3.46 9.10
N GLN A 82 -18.21 3.66 9.61
CA GLN A 82 -17.66 5.01 9.87
C GLN A 82 -16.61 5.47 8.86
N LEU A 83 -15.99 4.54 8.13
CA LEU A 83 -14.93 4.83 7.16
C LEU A 83 -15.33 4.34 5.76
N TYR A 84 -14.70 4.92 4.75
CA TYR A 84 -14.52 4.26 3.46
C TYR A 84 -13.10 3.67 3.37
N PHE A 85 -12.98 2.53 2.73
CA PHE A 85 -11.70 1.95 2.34
C PHE A 85 -11.61 1.98 0.82
N TYR A 86 -10.58 2.61 0.27
CA TYR A 86 -10.25 2.54 -1.15
C TYR A 86 -9.10 1.54 -1.27
N ILE A 87 -9.37 0.37 -1.83
CA ILE A 87 -8.38 -0.71 -1.97
C ILE A 87 -8.01 -0.86 -3.44
N MET A 88 -6.73 -0.72 -3.75
CA MET A 88 -6.13 -1.02 -5.05
C MET A 88 -5.33 -2.32 -4.95
N PRO A 89 -5.89 -3.48 -5.33
CA PRO A 89 -5.24 -4.76 -5.04
C PRO A 89 -3.96 -5.01 -5.83
N VAL A 90 -3.84 -4.41 -7.01
CA VAL A 90 -2.64 -4.50 -7.85
C VAL A 90 -2.37 -3.10 -8.39
N PHE A 91 -1.34 -2.44 -7.88
CA PHE A 91 -0.94 -1.12 -8.31
C PHE A 91 -0.24 -1.17 -9.68
N ASN A 92 0.78 -2.03 -9.79
CA ASN A 92 1.55 -2.25 -10.99
C ASN A 92 1.02 -3.47 -11.77
N VAL A 93 -0.13 -3.29 -12.42
CA VAL A 93 -0.85 -4.39 -13.11
C VAL A 93 -0.04 -5.00 -14.26
N ASP A 94 0.76 -4.20 -14.96
CA ASP A 94 1.58 -4.68 -16.08
C ASP A 94 2.76 -5.50 -15.57
N GLY A 95 3.50 -4.96 -14.59
CA GLY A 95 4.59 -5.68 -13.96
C GLY A 95 4.11 -6.96 -13.29
N TYR A 96 2.96 -6.91 -12.59
CA TYR A 96 2.37 -8.10 -11.97
C TYR A 96 2.11 -9.17 -13.03
N SER A 97 1.43 -8.83 -14.13
CA SER A 97 1.23 -9.77 -15.26
C SER A 97 2.55 -10.34 -15.77
N PHE A 98 3.57 -9.50 -15.96
CA PHE A 98 4.88 -9.92 -16.44
C PHE A 98 5.59 -10.88 -15.49
N SER A 99 5.35 -10.75 -14.18
CA SER A 99 5.88 -11.70 -13.18
C SER A 99 5.27 -13.08 -13.24
N TRP A 100 4.08 -13.22 -13.83
CA TRP A 100 3.45 -14.52 -14.06
C TRP A 100 3.86 -15.15 -15.40
N THR A 101 4.19 -14.33 -16.40
CA THR A 101 4.36 -14.81 -17.78
C THR A 101 5.82 -14.87 -18.25
N ASN A 102 6.71 -14.07 -17.67
CA ASN A 102 8.06 -13.88 -18.20
C ASN A 102 9.14 -13.93 -17.12
N ASP A 103 9.06 -13.06 -16.11
CA ASP A 103 10.11 -12.92 -15.10
C ASP A 103 9.51 -12.78 -13.71
N ARG A 104 9.53 -13.88 -12.96
CA ARG A 104 9.01 -13.95 -11.59
C ARG A 104 9.60 -12.89 -10.65
N PHE A 105 10.82 -12.44 -10.90
CA PHE A 105 11.52 -11.47 -10.06
C PHE A 105 11.45 -10.04 -10.60
N TRP A 106 10.62 -9.79 -11.62
CA TRP A 106 10.37 -8.45 -12.13
C TRP A 106 9.77 -7.56 -11.03
N ARG A 107 10.32 -6.36 -10.88
CA ARG A 107 9.92 -5.39 -9.84
C ARG A 107 9.16 -4.20 -10.41
N LYS A 108 9.72 -3.58 -11.45
CA LYS A 108 9.36 -2.26 -11.99
C LYS A 108 8.03 -2.25 -12.75
N THR A 109 7.58 -1.07 -13.18
CA THR A 109 6.53 -0.94 -14.21
C THR A 109 6.97 -1.54 -15.55
N ARG A 110 6.16 -1.40 -16.62
CA ARG A 110 6.50 -1.89 -17.97
C ARG A 110 6.64 -0.79 -19.02
N SER A 111 6.82 0.46 -18.59
CA SER A 111 7.14 1.57 -19.49
C SER A 111 8.42 1.31 -20.30
N LYS A 112 8.48 1.77 -21.54
CA LYS A 112 9.62 1.52 -22.43
C LYS A 112 10.60 2.68 -22.38
N ASN A 113 11.89 2.39 -22.20
CA ASN A 113 12.96 3.33 -22.48
C ASN A 113 13.69 2.90 -23.75
N THR A 114 13.35 3.53 -24.89
CA THR A 114 13.88 3.15 -26.20
C THR A 114 15.37 3.44 -26.36
N ARG A 115 15.90 4.46 -25.67
CA ARG A 115 17.32 4.84 -25.75
C ARG A 115 18.25 3.81 -25.13
N PHE A 116 17.84 3.16 -24.04
CA PHE A 116 18.67 2.21 -23.30
C PHE A 116 18.25 0.76 -23.48
N HIS A 117 17.22 0.48 -24.29
CA HIS A 117 16.61 -0.85 -24.44
C HIS A 117 16.21 -1.51 -23.11
N CYS A 118 15.91 -0.69 -22.10
CA CYS A 118 15.52 -1.12 -20.76
C CYS A 118 14.05 -0.76 -20.51
N HIS A 119 13.41 -1.50 -19.60
CA HIS A 119 11.99 -1.38 -19.30
C HIS A 119 11.76 -1.05 -17.82
N GLY A 120 10.72 -0.27 -17.59
CA GLY A 120 10.16 -0.03 -16.28
C GLY A 120 10.90 0.99 -15.44
N VAL A 121 10.13 1.61 -14.56
CA VAL A 121 10.54 2.50 -13.49
C VAL A 121 10.17 1.85 -12.15
N ASP A 122 10.99 2.06 -11.12
CA ASP A 122 10.57 1.74 -9.76
C ASP A 122 9.44 2.70 -9.35
N ALA A 123 8.21 2.18 -9.33
CA ALA A 123 7.03 2.95 -8.99
C ALA A 123 7.10 3.56 -7.58
N ASN A 124 7.92 3.01 -6.66
CA ASN A 124 8.15 3.56 -5.33
C ASN A 124 9.43 4.42 -5.22
N ARG A 125 9.96 4.87 -6.35
CA ARG A 125 10.94 5.97 -6.49
C ARG A 125 10.44 7.12 -7.36
N ASN A 126 9.23 6.99 -7.91
CA ASN A 126 8.70 7.90 -8.92
C ASN A 126 7.79 9.00 -8.34
N TRP A 127 7.52 9.04 -7.04
CA TRP A 127 6.58 10.03 -6.49
C TRP A 127 7.21 11.42 -6.37
N LYS A 128 6.39 12.49 -6.47
CA LYS A 128 6.83 13.89 -6.39
C LYS A 128 7.18 14.35 -4.95
N VAL A 129 8.13 13.66 -4.33
CA VAL A 129 8.67 13.95 -3.00
C VAL A 129 10.17 13.64 -3.01
N LYS A 130 11.01 14.69 -2.96
CA LYS A 130 12.47 14.53 -3.02
C LYS A 130 12.89 13.56 -4.14
N TRP A 131 12.28 13.71 -5.32
CA TRP A 131 12.37 12.71 -6.37
C TRP A 131 13.81 12.54 -6.89
N CYS A 132 14.21 11.28 -7.05
CA CYS A 132 15.51 10.86 -7.58
C CYS A 132 16.73 11.42 -6.85
N ASP A 133 16.57 11.66 -5.55
CA ASP A 133 17.66 11.94 -4.61
C ASP A 133 18.24 10.58 -4.13
N GLU A 134 18.84 10.53 -2.94
CA GLU A 134 19.42 9.31 -2.35
C GLU A 134 18.49 8.06 -2.39
N GLY A 135 19.09 6.89 -2.64
CA GLY A 135 18.38 5.60 -2.66
C GLY A 135 17.53 5.33 -3.91
N ALA A 136 17.73 6.11 -4.97
CA ALA A 136 17.15 5.91 -6.30
C ALA A 136 18.24 6.02 -7.38
N SER A 137 17.97 5.53 -8.59
CA SER A 137 18.90 5.62 -9.72
C SER A 137 18.36 6.44 -10.88
N LEU A 138 19.24 7.14 -11.58
CA LEU A 138 18.98 7.79 -12.86
C LEU A 138 19.19 6.85 -14.06
N HIS A 139 19.79 5.68 -13.85
CA HIS A 139 20.10 4.75 -14.93
C HIS A 139 18.89 3.85 -15.25
N PRO A 140 18.33 3.87 -16.48
CA PRO A 140 17.06 3.19 -16.79
C PRO A 140 17.04 1.68 -16.61
N CYS A 141 18.21 1.03 -16.60
CA CYS A 141 18.33 -0.41 -16.45
C CYS A 141 18.34 -0.84 -14.97
N ASP A 142 18.55 0.09 -14.03
CA ASP A 142 18.59 -0.24 -12.61
C ASP A 142 17.21 -0.58 -12.06
N ASP A 143 17.18 -1.47 -11.08
CA ASP A 143 15.96 -1.92 -10.38
C ASP A 143 15.29 -0.79 -9.59
N THR A 144 16.05 0.24 -9.22
CA THR A 144 15.62 1.44 -8.48
C THR A 144 15.55 2.69 -9.35
N TYR A 145 15.49 2.54 -10.68
CA TYR A 145 15.35 3.65 -11.62
C TYR A 145 14.14 4.53 -11.26
N CYS A 146 14.36 5.83 -11.04
CA CYS A 146 13.34 6.77 -10.56
C CYS A 146 12.41 7.31 -11.66
N GLY A 147 12.68 6.99 -12.92
CA GLY A 147 11.95 7.51 -14.09
C GLY A 147 12.59 8.77 -14.68
N PRO A 148 12.05 9.28 -15.79
CA PRO A 148 12.55 10.51 -16.43
C PRO A 148 12.14 11.80 -15.70
N PHE A 149 11.06 11.77 -14.91
CA PHE A 149 10.56 12.89 -14.11
C PHE A 149 9.60 12.35 -13.02
N PRO A 150 9.29 13.10 -11.94
CA PRO A 150 8.36 12.61 -10.92
C PRO A 150 6.94 12.44 -11.47
N GLU A 151 6.31 11.34 -11.09
CA GLU A 151 4.98 10.89 -11.54
C GLU A 151 4.95 10.66 -13.07
N SER A 152 6.06 10.17 -13.64
CA SER A 152 6.15 9.75 -15.05
C SER A 152 5.31 8.52 -15.34
N GLU A 153 5.19 7.61 -14.38
CA GLU A 153 4.48 6.36 -14.59
C GLU A 153 2.98 6.60 -14.56
N PRO A 154 2.21 6.13 -15.56
CA PRO A 154 0.77 6.38 -15.62
C PRO A 154 0.04 5.79 -14.41
N GLU A 155 0.54 4.70 -13.83
CA GLU A 155 0.05 4.10 -12.60
C GLU A 155 0.20 5.07 -11.41
N VAL A 156 1.42 5.60 -11.22
CA VAL A 156 1.74 6.56 -10.15
C VAL A 156 0.96 7.85 -10.33
N LYS A 157 0.91 8.39 -11.55
CA LYS A 157 0.16 9.60 -11.88
C LYS A 157 -1.34 9.47 -11.60
N ALA A 158 -1.94 8.34 -11.94
CA ALA A 158 -3.36 8.07 -11.69
C ALA A 158 -3.68 8.04 -10.19
N VAL A 159 -2.89 7.33 -9.40
CA VAL A 159 -3.09 7.26 -7.95
C VAL A 159 -2.81 8.59 -7.28
N ALA A 160 -1.72 9.27 -7.63
CA ALA A 160 -1.40 10.60 -7.11
C ALA A 160 -2.51 11.61 -7.43
N HIS A 161 -3.10 11.57 -8.64
CA HIS A 161 -4.26 12.38 -8.99
C HIS A 161 -5.48 12.06 -8.10
N PHE A 162 -5.81 10.77 -7.93
CA PHE A 162 -6.92 10.34 -7.08
C PHE A 162 -6.75 10.81 -5.63
N LEU A 163 -5.57 10.60 -5.05
CA LEU A 163 -5.25 10.98 -3.67
C LEU A 163 -5.30 12.50 -3.47
N ARG A 164 -4.74 13.29 -4.41
CA ARG A 164 -4.84 14.77 -4.36
C ARG A 164 -6.30 15.24 -4.37
N LYS A 165 -7.14 14.66 -5.24
CA LYS A 165 -8.57 14.99 -5.33
C LYS A 165 -9.33 14.67 -4.04
N HIS A 166 -8.92 13.63 -3.30
CA HIS A 166 -9.57 13.17 -2.08
C HIS A 166 -8.81 13.50 -0.78
N ARG A 167 -7.81 14.39 -0.82
CA ARG A 167 -6.91 14.70 0.32
C ARG A 167 -7.62 15.12 1.61
N LYS A 168 -8.78 15.77 1.51
CA LYS A 168 -9.58 16.16 2.69
C LYS A 168 -10.23 14.94 3.36
N GLN A 169 -10.54 13.92 2.58
CA GLN A 169 -11.24 12.71 2.99
C GLN A 169 -10.29 11.63 3.51
N ILE A 170 -9.20 11.38 2.79
CA ILE A 170 -8.25 10.32 3.09
C ILE A 170 -7.41 10.73 4.30
N LYS A 171 -7.43 9.90 5.36
CA LYS A 171 -6.72 10.15 6.61
C LYS A 171 -5.67 9.10 6.95
N ALA A 172 -5.71 7.97 6.26
CA ALA A 172 -4.66 6.96 6.30
C ALA A 172 -4.32 6.46 4.90
N TYR A 173 -3.03 6.19 4.67
CA TYR A 173 -2.45 5.62 3.46
C TYR A 173 -1.60 4.42 3.90
N LEU A 174 -1.98 3.22 3.47
CA LEU A 174 -1.30 1.97 3.80
C LEU A 174 -0.83 1.30 2.51
N SER A 175 0.49 1.27 2.29
CA SER A 175 1.12 0.57 1.15
C SER A 175 1.66 -0.78 1.61
N PHE A 176 1.31 -1.86 0.93
CA PHE A 176 1.74 -3.22 1.29
C PHE A 176 2.78 -3.75 0.32
N HIS A 177 3.95 -4.05 0.88
CA HIS A 177 5.14 -4.57 0.25
C HIS A 177 5.54 -5.91 0.88
N ALA A 178 6.56 -6.53 0.32
CA ALA A 178 7.30 -7.61 0.97
C ALA A 178 8.76 -7.56 0.51
N TYR A 179 9.72 -8.05 1.27
CA TYR A 179 9.61 -8.73 2.56
C TYR A 179 10.58 -8.06 3.54
N ALA A 180 10.28 -8.12 4.84
CA ALA A 180 11.21 -7.81 5.92
C ALA A 180 10.58 -7.91 7.33
N GLN A 181 9.25 -8.07 7.42
CA GLN A 181 8.48 -7.94 8.66
C GLN A 181 8.71 -6.58 9.32
N MET A 182 8.33 -5.51 8.63
CA MET A 182 8.45 -4.13 9.11
C MET A 182 7.15 -3.34 8.92
N LEU A 183 6.86 -2.43 9.86
CA LEU A 183 5.86 -1.38 9.73
C LEU A 183 6.55 -0.02 9.75
N LEU A 184 6.70 0.58 8.58
CA LEU A 184 7.46 1.80 8.36
C LEU A 184 6.53 3.01 8.31
N TYR A 185 7.02 4.16 8.78
CA TYR A 185 6.41 5.47 8.60
C TYR A 185 7.45 6.49 8.11
N PRO A 186 7.04 7.69 7.64
CA PRO A 186 7.97 8.72 7.20
C PRO A 186 9.01 9.11 8.27
N TYR A 187 10.16 9.64 7.88
CA TYR A 187 10.60 9.83 6.51
C TYR A 187 11.40 8.63 5.99
N SER A 188 11.31 8.36 4.68
CA SER A 188 12.28 7.51 3.98
C SER A 188 13.42 8.33 3.40
N TYR A 189 13.18 9.55 2.92
CA TYR A 189 14.21 10.35 2.22
C TYR A 189 15.21 11.09 3.13
N LYS A 190 15.06 11.04 4.46
CA LYS A 190 15.97 11.70 5.40
C LYS A 190 15.88 11.12 6.81
N TYR A 191 16.96 11.26 7.57
CA TYR A 191 16.97 11.06 9.02
C TYR A 191 16.39 12.28 9.72
N ALA A 192 15.10 12.23 10.07
CA ALA A 192 14.44 13.26 10.86
C ALA A 192 13.24 12.69 11.60
N THR A 193 12.95 13.25 12.78
CA THR A 193 11.69 12.99 13.48
C THR A 193 10.56 13.78 12.83
N ILE A 194 9.33 13.30 13.06
CA ILE A 194 8.13 14.04 12.67
C ILE A 194 7.60 14.78 13.91
N PRO A 195 7.48 16.12 13.87
CA PRO A 195 6.91 16.88 14.98
C PRO A 195 5.47 16.43 15.29
N ASN A 196 5.13 16.30 16.58
CA ASN A 196 3.79 15.93 17.06
C ASN A 196 3.27 14.58 16.51
N PHE A 197 4.16 13.62 16.27
CA PHE A 197 3.80 12.34 15.66
C PHE A 197 3.49 11.20 16.64
N ASN A 198 3.69 11.43 17.95
CA ASN A 198 3.54 10.41 19.00
C ASN A 198 2.21 9.66 18.93
N CYS A 199 1.11 10.34 18.58
CA CYS A 199 -0.19 9.69 18.42
C CYS A 199 -0.19 8.68 17.26
N VAL A 200 0.37 9.04 16.11
CA VAL A 200 0.44 8.15 14.94
C VAL A 200 1.47 7.04 15.16
N GLU A 201 2.59 7.34 15.82
CA GLU A 201 3.60 6.36 16.22
C GLU A 201 3.03 5.30 17.18
N SER A 202 2.21 5.72 18.16
CA SER A 202 1.54 4.76 19.04
C SER A 202 0.55 3.85 18.31
N ALA A 203 -0.05 4.31 17.21
CA ALA A 203 -0.85 3.46 16.33
C ALA A 203 0.00 2.39 15.65
N ALA A 204 1.23 2.72 15.23
CA ALA A 204 2.16 1.74 14.65
C ALA A 204 2.60 0.69 15.69
N TYR A 205 2.95 1.13 16.90
CA TYR A 205 3.29 0.25 18.02
C TYR A 205 2.15 -0.72 18.36
N ASN A 206 0.92 -0.21 18.50
CA ASN A 206 -0.24 -1.04 18.80
C ASN A 206 -0.58 -2.00 17.65
N ALA A 207 -0.33 -1.60 16.40
CA ALA A 207 -0.54 -2.44 15.22
C ALA A 207 0.43 -3.63 15.18
N VAL A 208 1.73 -3.42 15.45
CA VAL A 208 2.70 -4.54 15.47
C VAL A 208 2.44 -5.51 16.63
N ASN A 209 2.01 -5.02 17.80
CA ASN A 209 1.61 -5.87 18.92
C ASN A 209 0.36 -6.71 18.58
N ALA A 210 -0.63 -6.08 17.93
CA ALA A 210 -1.83 -6.79 17.49
C ALA A 210 -1.50 -7.87 16.45
N LEU A 211 -0.62 -7.55 15.48
CA LEU A 211 -0.12 -8.52 14.51
C LEU A 211 0.57 -9.70 15.20
N GLN A 212 1.50 -9.41 16.12
CA GLN A 212 2.24 -10.43 16.85
C GLN A 212 1.31 -11.37 17.65
N SER A 213 0.18 -10.87 18.15
CA SER A 213 -0.76 -11.68 18.93
C SER A 213 -1.38 -12.86 18.17
N ALA A 214 -1.42 -12.83 16.83
CA ALA A 214 -2.01 -13.91 16.03
C ALA A 214 -1.14 -15.18 16.03
N TYR A 215 0.17 -15.04 15.77
CA TYR A 215 1.07 -16.17 15.54
C TYR A 215 2.48 -15.99 16.13
N GLY A 216 2.70 -14.96 16.94
CA GLY A 216 4.00 -14.64 17.54
C GLY A 216 5.01 -13.99 16.60
N VAL A 217 4.62 -13.63 15.36
CA VAL A 217 5.53 -13.02 14.38
C VAL A 217 5.86 -11.59 14.74
N ARG A 218 7.16 -11.30 14.87
CA ARG A 218 7.67 -10.01 15.31
C ARG A 218 7.94 -9.11 14.11
N TYR A 219 7.30 -7.95 14.10
CA TYR A 219 7.58 -6.88 13.16
C TYR A 219 8.39 -5.79 13.84
N ARG A 220 9.41 -5.27 13.16
CA ARG A 220 10.04 -4.00 13.55
C ARG A 220 9.14 -2.85 13.11
N TYR A 221 9.19 -1.71 13.79
CA TYR A 221 8.53 -0.49 13.34
C TYR A 221 9.43 0.71 13.54
N GLY A 222 9.21 1.77 12.78
CA GLY A 222 10.00 3.00 12.89
C GLY A 222 10.00 3.85 11.63
N PRO A 223 10.74 4.98 11.63
CA PRO A 223 10.98 5.76 10.43
C PRO A 223 11.70 4.90 9.38
N ALA A 224 11.22 4.95 8.13
CA ALA A 224 11.75 4.12 7.04
C ALA A 224 13.27 4.30 6.85
N SER A 225 13.79 5.52 6.98
CA SER A 225 15.22 5.81 6.82
C SER A 225 16.11 5.06 7.81
N SER A 226 15.67 4.89 9.06
CA SER A 226 16.44 4.26 10.14
C SER A 226 16.12 2.78 10.35
N THR A 227 14.91 2.36 10.01
CA THR A 227 14.47 0.97 10.23
C THR A 227 14.80 0.09 9.04
N LEU A 228 14.79 0.65 7.83
CA LEU A 228 15.09 -0.04 6.57
C LEU A 228 16.33 0.56 5.90
N TYR A 229 16.19 1.67 5.16
CA TYR A 229 17.28 2.44 4.55
C TYR A 229 16.75 3.77 3.97
N VAL A 230 17.65 4.72 3.69
CA VAL A 230 17.28 6.00 3.05
C VAL A 230 16.84 5.78 1.61
N SER A 231 15.66 6.29 1.26
CA SER A 231 15.16 6.27 -0.12
C SER A 231 14.27 7.44 -0.45
N SER A 232 14.42 7.92 -1.67
CA SER A 232 13.73 9.08 -2.19
C SER A 232 12.54 8.70 -3.08
N GLY A 233 11.58 9.62 -3.28
CA GLY A 233 10.45 9.39 -4.19
C GLY A 233 9.46 8.29 -3.78
N SER A 234 9.34 7.96 -2.49
CA SER A 234 8.42 6.94 -1.98
C SER A 234 6.96 7.43 -1.89
N SER A 235 6.01 6.50 -2.04
CA SER A 235 4.57 6.77 -1.97
C SER A 235 4.13 7.25 -0.58
N MET A 236 4.70 6.65 0.46
CA MET A 236 4.42 6.95 1.87
C MET A 236 4.85 8.38 2.23
N ASP A 237 6.06 8.80 1.86
CA ASP A 237 6.53 10.16 2.12
C ASP A 237 5.71 11.18 1.32
N TRP A 238 5.29 10.82 0.11
CA TRP A 238 4.42 11.68 -0.70
C TRP A 238 3.04 11.83 -0.06
N ALA A 239 2.45 10.74 0.42
CA ALA A 239 1.15 10.75 1.09
C ALA A 239 1.18 11.64 2.33
N TYR A 240 2.22 11.48 3.16
CA TYR A 240 2.43 12.30 4.35
C TYR A 240 2.62 13.78 4.02
N LYS A 241 3.51 14.10 3.05
CA LYS A 241 3.73 15.48 2.59
C LYS A 241 2.45 16.14 2.03
N ASN A 242 1.51 15.34 1.50
CA ASN A 242 0.23 15.81 0.99
C ASN A 242 -0.90 15.82 2.04
N GLY A 243 -0.56 15.72 3.33
CA GLY A 243 -1.49 15.94 4.44
C GLY A 243 -2.27 14.70 4.88
N ILE A 244 -1.78 13.50 4.57
CA ILE A 244 -2.33 12.24 5.10
C ILE A 244 -1.48 11.82 6.31
N PRO A 245 -1.95 12.03 7.56
CA PRO A 245 -1.11 11.88 8.75
C PRO A 245 -0.71 10.43 9.04
N TYR A 246 -1.63 9.46 8.83
CA TYR A 246 -1.35 8.04 9.01
C TYR A 246 -0.82 7.44 7.71
N ALA A 247 0.43 7.73 7.36
CA ALA A 247 1.09 7.15 6.18
C ALA A 247 2.02 6.03 6.63
N PHE A 248 1.74 4.79 6.20
CA PHE A 248 2.52 3.62 6.56
C PHE A 248 2.83 2.75 5.34
N ALA A 249 4.01 2.10 5.39
CA ALA A 249 4.37 1.03 4.49
C ALA A 249 4.61 -0.25 5.29
N PHE A 250 3.96 -1.35 4.90
CA PHE A 250 4.19 -2.67 5.48
C PHE A 250 5.15 -3.44 4.60
N GLU A 251 6.22 -3.99 5.18
CA GLU A 251 7.03 -5.05 4.59
C GLU A 251 6.56 -6.36 5.22
N LEU A 252 5.78 -7.16 4.49
CA LEU A 252 5.17 -8.38 5.00
C LEU A 252 6.22 -9.51 5.20
N ARG A 253 5.73 -10.70 5.53
CA ARG A 253 6.58 -11.89 5.68
C ARG A 253 7.37 -12.20 4.40
N ASP A 254 8.53 -12.83 4.49
CA ASP A 254 9.24 -13.23 5.72
C ASP A 254 10.46 -12.32 5.96
N THR A 255 11.53 -12.84 6.57
CA THR A 255 12.79 -12.11 6.78
C THR A 255 13.90 -12.56 5.83
N GLY A 256 13.56 -13.24 4.73
CA GLY A 256 14.47 -13.62 3.66
C GLY A 256 14.73 -15.12 3.48
N HIS A 257 14.02 -16.00 4.20
CA HIS A 257 14.15 -17.44 3.95
C HIS A 257 13.52 -17.83 2.61
N PHE A 258 12.29 -17.38 2.36
CA PHE A 258 11.60 -17.46 1.09
C PHE A 258 11.63 -16.14 0.33
N GLY A 259 11.68 -15.01 1.06
CA GLY A 259 11.60 -13.68 0.49
C GLY A 259 10.36 -13.49 -0.37
N PHE A 260 10.55 -13.18 -1.65
CA PHE A 260 9.44 -12.98 -2.59
C PHE A 260 8.71 -14.27 -2.98
N LEU A 261 9.27 -15.45 -2.70
CA LEU A 261 8.69 -16.76 -3.02
C LEU A 261 7.95 -17.38 -1.83
N LEU A 262 7.36 -16.56 -0.96
CA LEU A 262 6.62 -17.00 0.22
C LEU A 262 5.55 -18.06 -0.16
N PRO A 263 5.60 -19.28 0.42
CA PRO A 263 4.69 -20.36 0.07
C PRO A 263 3.21 -20.01 0.25
N GLU A 264 2.35 -20.57 -0.60
CA GLU A 264 0.90 -20.31 -0.57
C GLU A 264 0.26 -20.66 0.78
N MET A 265 0.75 -21.70 1.47
CA MET A 265 0.30 -22.07 2.81
C MET A 265 0.50 -20.96 3.85
N LEU A 266 1.42 -20.02 3.61
CA LEU A 266 1.67 -18.86 4.48
C LEU A 266 0.85 -17.63 4.10
N ILE A 267 0.07 -17.66 3.01
CA ILE A 267 -0.83 -16.55 2.63
C ILE A 267 -1.85 -16.31 3.75
N LYS A 268 -2.60 -17.34 4.17
CA LYS A 268 -3.63 -17.20 5.20
C LYS A 268 -3.06 -16.71 6.54
N PRO A 269 -1.98 -17.29 7.10
CA PRO A 269 -1.33 -16.77 8.30
C PRO A 269 -0.90 -15.31 8.17
N THR A 270 -0.18 -14.96 7.09
CA THR A 270 0.30 -13.59 6.86
C THR A 270 -0.86 -12.60 6.75
N CYS A 271 -1.94 -12.96 6.05
CA CYS A 271 -3.09 -12.07 5.90
C CYS A 271 -3.88 -11.92 7.21
N THR A 272 -3.97 -12.97 8.01
CA THR A 272 -4.70 -12.98 9.29
C THR A 272 -4.02 -12.07 10.32
N GLU A 273 -2.70 -12.17 10.48
CA GLU A 273 -1.96 -11.27 11.38
C GLU A 273 -1.97 -9.83 10.89
N THR A 274 -1.81 -9.61 9.57
CA THR A 274 -1.80 -8.27 8.98
C THR A 274 -3.17 -7.58 9.11
N MET A 275 -4.27 -8.35 9.04
CA MET A 275 -5.62 -7.83 9.28
C MET A 275 -5.73 -7.21 10.68
N LEU A 276 -5.14 -7.82 11.71
CA LEU A 276 -5.16 -7.28 13.08
C LEU A 276 -4.45 -5.92 13.16
N ALA A 277 -3.30 -5.78 12.49
CA ALA A 277 -2.61 -4.49 12.40
C ALA A 277 -3.47 -3.42 11.72
N VAL A 278 -4.09 -3.75 10.57
CA VAL A 278 -4.95 -2.80 9.84
C VAL A 278 -6.18 -2.41 10.66
N LYS A 279 -6.85 -3.36 11.32
CA LYS A 279 -7.94 -3.06 12.26
C LYS A 279 -7.48 -2.10 13.36
N ASN A 280 -6.30 -2.32 13.94
CA ASN A 280 -5.79 -1.46 15.01
C ASN A 280 -5.56 -0.02 14.53
N ILE A 281 -4.84 0.17 13.42
CA ILE A 281 -4.58 1.50 12.83
C ILE A 281 -5.89 2.23 12.52
N THR A 282 -6.85 1.52 11.92
CA THR A 282 -8.09 2.13 11.43
C THR A 282 -9.06 2.46 12.56
N LEU A 283 -9.12 1.64 13.61
CA LEU A 283 -9.85 1.96 14.84
C LEU A 283 -9.18 3.11 15.61
N HIS A 284 -7.85 3.19 15.58
CA HIS A 284 -7.12 4.31 16.16
C HIS A 284 -7.46 5.64 15.47
N LEU A 285 -7.56 5.64 14.13
CA LEU A 285 -7.98 6.81 13.34
C LEU A 285 -9.38 7.35 13.70
N LEU A 286 -10.25 6.50 14.27
CA LEU A 286 -11.57 6.89 14.75
C LEU A 286 -11.54 7.53 16.15
N LYS A 287 -10.43 7.38 16.89
CA LYS A 287 -10.20 8.07 18.17
C LYS A 287 -9.67 9.49 17.89
N LYS A 288 -9.87 10.42 18.82
CA LYS A 288 -9.21 11.73 18.76
C LYS A 288 -7.76 11.55 19.20
N CYS A 289 -6.83 11.96 18.34
CA CYS A 289 -5.48 12.30 18.80
C CYS A 289 -5.58 13.63 19.51
N ASN A 290 -5.29 13.64 20.81
CA ASN A 290 -5.09 14.87 21.57
C ASN A 290 -3.65 15.34 21.41
#